data_AF-A0A6M3TIJ2-F1
#
_entry.id   AF-A0A6M3TIJ2-F1
#
_cell.length_a   1.000
_cell.length_b   1.000
_cell.length_c   1.000
_cell.angle_alpha   90.00
_cell.angle_beta   90.00
_cell.angle_gamma   90.00
#
_symmetry.space_group_name_H-M   'P 1'
#
loop_
_entity.id
_entity.type
_entity.pdbx_description
1 polymer ?
#
loop_
_entity_poly.entity_id
_entity_poly.type
_entity_poly.pdbx_seq_one_letter_code
_entity_poly.pdbx_strand_id
1 'polypeptide(L)'
;VRLMLGGYAVGGPTLNRFYSFHFLLPFIMVPLVFLHLHLLHRFGSSNPLGVEGDDGECIPFHPVYSLSDLMALIHTCLLLSILIFELPHLLGEPENYIPANPLVT
;
A
#
# COMPACT_ATOMS: atom_id res chain seq x y z
N VAL A 1 13.26 -17.22 -16.01
CA VAL A 1 13.11 -17.75 -14.63
C VAL A 1 14.45 -17.97 -13.92
N ARG A 2 15.42 -18.73 -14.46
CA ARG A 2 16.70 -19.03 -13.78
C ARG A 2 17.48 -17.81 -13.26
N LEU A 3 17.54 -16.72 -14.03
CA LEU A 3 18.14 -15.45 -13.59
C LEU A 3 17.42 -14.88 -12.36
N MET A 4 16.09 -14.89 -12.39
CA MET A 4 15.24 -14.45 -11.28
C MET A 4 15.26 -15.39 -10.08
N LEU A 5 15.76 -16.63 -10.21
CA LEU A 5 15.98 -17.53 -9.08
C LEU A 5 17.42 -17.46 -8.57
N GLY A 6 18.39 -17.18 -9.44
CA GLY A 6 19.82 -17.31 -9.13
C GLY A 6 20.24 -18.77 -8.99
N GLY A 7 19.54 -19.66 -9.70
CA GLY A 7 19.67 -21.10 -9.60
C GLY A 7 18.59 -21.82 -10.41
N TYR A 8 18.43 -23.11 -10.15
CA TYR A 8 17.49 -23.99 -10.84
C TYR A 8 16.11 -24.05 -10.17
N ALA A 9 16.04 -23.70 -8.89
CA ALA A 9 14.82 -23.68 -8.08
C ALA A 9 14.83 -22.47 -7.14
N VAL A 10 13.70 -22.20 -6.48
CA VAL A 10 13.61 -21.20 -5.40
C VAL A 10 14.49 -21.66 -4.24
N GLY A 11 15.36 -20.78 -3.76
CA GLY A 11 16.27 -21.08 -2.65
C GLY A 11 16.88 -19.83 -2.06
N GLY A 12 17.97 -19.98 -1.30
CA GLY A 12 18.67 -18.87 -0.62
C GLY A 12 18.96 -17.65 -1.51
N PRO A 13 19.51 -17.83 -2.73
CA PRO A 13 19.72 -16.71 -3.65
C PRO A 13 18.43 -15.98 -4.04
N THR A 14 17.30 -16.68 -4.13
CA THR A 14 16.00 -16.07 -4.41
C THR A 14 15.50 -15.25 -3.23
N LEU A 15 15.53 -15.83 -2.02
CA LEU A 15 15.06 -15.16 -0.81
C LEU A 15 15.85 -13.87 -0.51
N ASN A 16 17.18 -13.92 -0.63
CA ASN A 16 18.03 -12.75 -0.39
C ASN A 16 17.71 -11.60 -1.36
N ARG A 17 17.51 -11.90 -2.65
CA ARG A 17 17.14 -10.85 -3.62
C ARG A 17 15.72 -10.33 -3.40
N PHE A 18 14.78 -11.20 -3.05
CA PHE A 18 13.41 -10.78 -2.73
C PHE A 18 13.38 -9.84 -1.53
N TYR A 19 14.18 -10.12 -0.50
CA TYR A 19 14.37 -9.20 0.61
C TYR A 19 14.94 -7.85 0.14
N SER A 20 16.01 -7.85 -0.68
CA SER A 20 16.59 -6.60 -1.19
C SER A 20 15.61 -5.79 -2.04
N PHE A 21 14.81 -6.43 -2.90
CA PHE A 21 13.79 -5.75 -3.68
C PHE A 21 12.62 -5.27 -2.82
N HIS A 22 12.14 -6.08 -1.87
CA HIS A 22 11.09 -5.68 -0.95
C HIS A 22 11.49 -4.47 -0.10
N PHE A 23 12.76 -4.38 0.29
CA PHE A 23 13.30 -3.20 0.96
C PHE A 23 13.35 -1.98 0.02
N LEU A 24 13.81 -2.15 -1.21
CA LEU A 24 14.03 -1.04 -2.15
C LEU A 24 12.72 -0.47 -2.73
N LEU A 25 11.76 -1.33 -3.08
CA LEU A 25 10.54 -0.96 -3.79
C LEU A 25 9.71 0.13 -3.08
N PRO A 26 9.48 0.08 -1.76
CA PRO A 26 8.78 1.15 -1.04
C PRO A 26 9.40 2.54 -1.26
N PHE A 27 10.73 2.65 -1.34
CA PHE A 27 11.40 3.92 -1.60
C PHE A 27 11.26 4.38 -3.05
N ILE A 28 11.24 3.44 -4.00
CA ILE A 28 10.94 3.75 -5.42
C ILE A 28 9.50 4.26 -5.57
N MET A 29 8.56 3.80 -4.74
CA MET A 29 7.17 4.28 -4.76
C MET A 29 7.03 5.73 -4.32
N VAL A 30 7.91 6.24 -3.44
CA VAL A 30 7.85 7.63 -2.94
C VAL A 30 7.83 8.69 -4.07
N PRO A 31 8.79 8.74 -5.00
CA PRO A 31 8.75 9.70 -6.11
C PRO A 31 7.56 9.47 -7.05
N LEU A 32 7.08 8.23 -7.20
CA LEU A 32 5.87 7.95 -7.98
C LEU A 32 4.61 8.56 -7.33
N VAL A 33 4.50 8.50 -6.00
CA VAL A 33 3.43 9.16 -5.25
C VAL A 33 3.53 10.68 -5.40
N PHE A 34 4.74 11.27 -5.33
CA PHE A 34 4.90 12.71 -5.58
C PHE A 34 4.52 13.11 -7.00
N LEU A 35 4.90 12.32 -8.01
CA LEU A 35 4.49 12.57 -9.40
C LEU A 35 2.98 12.48 -9.54
N HIS A 36 2.36 11.46 -8.95
CA HIS A 36 0.91 11.30 -8.92
C HIS A 36 0.22 12.53 -8.30
N LEU A 37 0.67 12.96 -7.12
CA LEU A 37 0.14 14.15 -6.45
C LEU A 37 0.43 15.43 -7.23
N HIS A 38 1.57 15.55 -7.92
CA HIS A 38 1.85 16.69 -8.78
C HIS A 38 0.82 16.79 -9.91
N LEU A 39 0.54 15.68 -10.59
CA LEU A 39 -0.47 15.65 -11.66
C LEU A 39 -1.86 15.94 -11.10
N LEU A 40 -2.21 15.38 -9.94
CA LEU A 40 -3.48 15.67 -9.27
C LEU A 40 -3.60 17.16 -8.92
N HIS A 41 -2.55 17.79 -8.38
CA HIS A 41 -2.55 19.23 -8.09
C HIS A 41 -2.64 20.09 -9.35
N ARG A 42 -2.16 19.61 -10.51
CA ARG A 42 -2.24 20.35 -11.78
C ARG A 42 -3.64 20.36 -12.38
N PHE A 43 -4.37 19.26 -12.26
CA PHE A 43 -5.69 19.09 -12.89
C PHE A 43 -6.86 19.18 -11.91
N GLY A 44 -6.60 19.14 -10.60
CA GLY A 44 -7.63 19.12 -9.56
C GLY A 44 -8.26 17.73 -9.37
N SER A 45 -9.04 17.61 -8.30
CA SER A 45 -9.85 16.41 -8.03
C SER A 45 -11.17 16.47 -8.79
N SER A 46 -11.63 15.32 -9.29
CA SER A 46 -13.01 15.17 -9.78
C SER A 46 -14.02 15.21 -8.63
N ASN A 47 -15.30 15.44 -8.94
CA ASN A 47 -16.40 15.36 -7.98
C ASN A 47 -17.42 14.26 -8.36
N PRO A 48 -18.31 13.83 -7.44
CA PRO A 48 -19.25 12.73 -7.68
C PRO A 48 -20.24 12.95 -8.84
N LEU A 49 -20.50 14.20 -9.23
CA LEU A 49 -21.36 14.52 -10.35
C LEU A 49 -20.63 14.38 -11.70
N GLY A 50 -19.30 14.26 -11.68
CA GLY A 50 -18.47 14.11 -12.88
C GLY A 50 -18.48 15.33 -13.79
N VAL A 51 -18.98 16.46 -13.32
CA VAL A 51 -18.97 17.75 -14.03
C VAL A 51 -17.71 18.53 -13.66
N GLU A 52 -17.24 19.40 -14.55
CA GLU A 52 -16.14 20.31 -14.20
C GLU A 52 -16.61 21.26 -13.08
N GLY A 53 -15.82 21.36 -12.01
CA GLY A 53 -16.07 22.30 -10.94
C GLY A 53 -15.42 23.64 -11.27
N ASP A 54 -16.16 24.73 -11.11
CA ASP A 54 -15.61 26.07 -11.30
C ASP A 54 -14.77 26.49 -10.09
N ASP A 55 -13.74 27.33 -10.32
CA ASP A 55 -12.83 27.83 -9.28
C ASP A 55 -13.56 28.55 -8.13
N GLY A 56 -14.76 29.10 -8.38
CA GLY A 56 -15.61 29.76 -7.38
C GLY A 56 -16.43 28.80 -6.51
N GLU A 57 -16.56 27.54 -6.89
CA GLU A 57 -17.30 26.51 -6.15
C GLU A 57 -16.38 25.66 -5.26
N CYS A 58 -15.06 25.84 -5.38
CA CYS A 58 -14.07 25.14 -4.60
C CYS A 58 -14.02 25.65 -3.15
N ILE A 59 -14.06 24.72 -2.20
CA ILE A 59 -13.83 25.00 -0.77
C ILE A 59 -12.35 24.75 -0.41
N PRO A 60 -11.77 25.49 0.55
CA PRO A 60 -10.39 25.28 0.95
C PRO A 60 -10.20 23.90 1.60
N PHE A 61 -9.04 23.28 1.36
CA PHE A 61 -8.69 21.97 1.91
C PHE A 61 -8.68 21.96 3.45
N HIS A 62 -8.12 23.01 4.05
CA HIS A 62 -8.17 23.21 5.49
C HIS A 62 -9.28 24.22 5.84
N PRO A 63 -10.14 23.94 6.84
CA PRO A 63 -10.10 22.79 7.76
C PRO A 63 -10.90 21.57 7.29
N VAL A 64 -11.71 21.72 6.24
CA VAL A 64 -12.78 20.76 5.89
C VAL A 64 -12.22 19.36 5.61
N TYR A 65 -11.39 19.24 4.58
CA TYR A 65 -10.82 17.95 4.19
C TYR A 65 -9.72 17.49 5.14
N SER A 66 -8.98 18.41 5.76
CA SER A 66 -8.01 18.04 6.80
C SER A 66 -8.66 17.32 7.99
N LEU A 67 -9.85 17.78 8.42
CA LEU A 67 -10.56 17.15 9.53
C LEU A 67 -11.23 15.83 9.10
N SER A 68 -11.79 15.75 7.89
CA SER A 68 -12.34 14.49 7.38
C SER A 68 -11.25 13.42 7.24
N ASP A 69 -10.06 13.79 6.77
CA ASP A 69 -8.92 12.89 6.64
C ASP A 69 -8.43 12.40 8.00
N LEU A 70 -8.37 13.29 9.00
CA LEU A 70 -8.04 12.89 10.38
C LEU A 70 -9.06 11.90 10.94
N MET A 71 -10.36 12.13 10.71
CA MET A 71 -11.39 11.20 11.14
C MET A 71 -11.24 9.84 10.43
N ALA A 72 -10.98 9.83 9.13
CA ALA A 72 -10.75 8.59 8.37
C ALA A 72 -9.50 7.84 8.87
N LEU A 73 -8.42 8.57 9.21
CA LEU A 73 -7.22 8.00 9.81
C LEU A 73 -7.52 7.33 11.15
N ILE A 74 -8.25 8.00 12.05
CA ILE A 74 -8.65 7.45 13.36
C ILE A 74 -9.45 6.15 13.17
N HIS A 75 -10.43 6.14 12.28
CA HIS A 75 -11.23 4.93 11.99
C HIS A 75 -10.36 3.80 11.42
N THR A 76 -9.46 4.11 10.50
CA THR A 76 -8.56 3.11 9.89
C THR A 76 -7.61 2.52 10.94
N CYS A 77 -7.05 3.36 11.82
CA CYS A 77 -6.21 2.90 12.92
C CYS A 77 -6.99 2.05 13.92
N LEU A 78 -8.26 2.38 14.21
CA LEU A 78 -9.11 1.57 15.06
C LEU A 78 -9.34 0.18 14.44
N LEU A 79 -9.71 0.10 13.16
CA LEU A 79 -9.89 -1.18 12.46
C LEU A 79 -8.60 -2.00 12.44
N LEU A 80 -7.47 -1.36 12.16
CA LEU A 80 -6.16 -2.02 12.19
C LEU A 80 -5.83 -2.53 13.61
N SER A 81 -6.16 -1.77 14.65
CA SER A 81 -5.93 -2.18 16.04
C SER A 81 -6.77 -3.40 16.43
N ILE A 82 -8.02 -3.47 15.98
CA ILE A 82 -8.87 -4.66 16.20
C ILE A 82 -8.24 -5.87 15.49
N LEU A 83 -7.78 -5.70 14.26
CA LEU A 83 -7.12 -6.77 13.53
C LEU A 83 -5.84 -7.24 14.25
N ILE A 84 -5.02 -6.33 14.77
CA ILE A 84 -3.76 -6.68 15.43
C ILE A 84 -3.98 -7.31 16.81
N PHE A 85 -4.86 -6.75 17.64
CA PHE A 85 -4.99 -7.14 19.04
C PHE A 85 -6.03 -8.25 19.27
N GLU A 86 -7.15 -8.23 18.55
CA GLU A 86 -8.24 -9.18 18.78
C GLU A 86 -8.24 -10.31 17.75
N LEU A 87 -7.87 -10.00 16.49
CA LEU A 87 -8.01 -10.93 15.36
C LEU A 87 -6.70 -11.10 14.53
N PRO A 88 -5.53 -11.31 15.16
CA PRO A 88 -4.21 -11.22 14.49
C PRO A 88 -4.00 -12.21 13.34
N HIS A 89 -4.72 -13.33 13.36
CA HIS A 89 -4.58 -14.39 12.36
C HIS A 89 -5.73 -14.41 11.35
N LEU A 90 -6.70 -13.51 11.45
CA LEU A 90 -7.91 -13.54 10.61
C LEU A 90 -7.61 -13.46 9.12
N LEU A 91 -6.59 -12.68 8.75
CA LEU A 91 -6.19 -12.47 7.35
C LEU A 91 -4.95 -13.28 6.96
N GLY A 92 -4.43 -14.15 7.85
CA GLY A 92 -3.25 -14.97 7.62
C GLY A 92 -3.59 -16.40 7.20
N GLU A 93 -2.66 -17.05 6.52
CA GLU A 93 -2.79 -18.47 6.15
C GLU A 93 -2.06 -19.35 7.19
N PRO A 94 -2.75 -20.29 7.88
CA PRO A 94 -2.14 -21.18 8.87
C PRO A 94 -0.91 -21.96 8.38
N GLU A 95 -0.85 -22.34 7.11
CA GLU A 95 0.28 -23.09 6.55
C GLU A 95 1.60 -22.31 6.58
N ASN A 96 1.56 -20.97 6.59
CA ASN A 96 2.78 -20.13 6.68
C ASN A 96 3.46 -20.17 8.06
N TYR A 97 2.87 -20.86 9.05
CA TYR A 97 3.55 -21.19 10.31
C TYR A 97 4.43 -22.44 10.21
N ILE A 98 4.30 -23.21 9.13
CA ILE A 98 5.12 -24.40 8.87
C ILE A 98 6.32 -23.97 8.01
N PRO A 99 7.56 -24.32 8.40
CA PRO A 99 8.73 -24.02 7.57
C PRO A 99 8.63 -24.66 6.18
N ALA A 100 9.04 -23.91 5.17
CA ALA A 100 8.96 -24.36 3.78
C ALA A 100 9.71 -25.68 3.54
N ASN A 101 9.05 -26.63 2.89
CA ASN A 101 9.62 -27.90 2.45
C ASN A 101 9.45 -28.05 0.94
N PRO A 102 10.53 -28.02 0.13
CA PRO A 102 10.41 -28.09 -1.33
C PRO A 102 9.94 -29.45 -1.87
N LEU A 103 9.80 -30.47 -1.01
CA LEU A 103 9.34 -31.81 -1.39
C LEU A 103 7.84 -32.04 -1.17
N VAL A 104 7.15 -31.09 -0.53
CA VAL A 104 5.73 -31.17 -0.22
C VAL A 104 5.09 -29.87 -0.68
N THR A 105 4.03 -29.99 -1.47
CA THR A 105 3.19 -28.86 -1.87
C THR A 105 2.01 -28.76 -0.94
#